data_AF-A0A3B0YQP6-F1
#
_entry.id   AF-A0A3B0YQP6-F1
#
_cell.length_a   1.000
_cell.length_b   1.000
_cell.length_c   1.000
_cell.angle_alpha   90.00
_cell.angle_beta   90.00
_cell.angle_gamma   90.00
#
_symmetry.space_group_name_H-M   'P 1'
#
loop_
_entity.id
_entity.type
_entity.pdbx_description
1 polymer ?
#
loop_
_entity_poly.entity_id
_entity_poly.type
_entity_poly.pdbx_seq_one_letter_code
_entity_poly.pdbx_strand_id
1 'polypeptide(L)'
;MLNFKKTAIAAVICTTALVSTAASAVTYDVLGGSFVMPLVSPPDGNDGFVVTDILGVGSSWSEGAAAFDGSAFGQTATCLGCGTIDPSAGLSGLGALPFFGGNVTTYFAPTGVDGITHAGPTVDVANGTADMGSFYANWNGTEFNQGSTGAVVADNGDGTLTLSWDSLIVGGAFGGKTGFWTMDIEAQAVPIPAAVWLFGSGLVGLVGIARRRKTS
;
A
#
# COMPACT_ATOMS: atom_id res chain seq x y z
N MET A 1 -49.18 -37.67 -4.75
CA MET A 1 -48.99 -36.29 -4.27
C MET A 1 -47.70 -36.24 -3.47
N LEU A 2 -46.60 -35.79 -4.09
CA LEU A 2 -45.24 -35.89 -3.55
C LEU A 2 -44.86 -34.60 -2.79
N ASN A 3 -44.29 -34.77 -1.59
CA ASN A 3 -43.94 -33.74 -0.61
C ASN A 3 -42.90 -32.71 -1.12
N PHE A 4 -43.37 -31.63 -1.75
CA PHE A 4 -42.53 -30.50 -2.22
C PHE A 4 -41.95 -29.62 -1.10
N LYS A 5 -42.38 -29.77 0.15
CA LYS A 5 -42.02 -28.85 1.24
C LYS A 5 -40.64 -29.08 1.87
N LYS A 6 -40.02 -30.25 1.70
CA LYS A 6 -38.72 -30.56 2.34
C LYS A 6 -37.50 -30.16 1.50
N THR A 7 -37.65 -29.99 0.19
CA THR A 7 -36.56 -29.63 -0.73
C THR A 7 -36.22 -28.13 -0.72
N ALA A 8 -37.17 -27.27 -0.34
CA ALA A 8 -36.97 -25.83 -0.29
C ALA A 8 -36.04 -25.40 0.88
N ILE A 9 -36.04 -26.14 1.98
CA ILE A 9 -35.26 -25.77 3.18
C ILE A 9 -33.76 -26.07 3.00
N ALA A 10 -33.41 -27.11 2.25
CA ALA A 10 -31.99 -27.44 1.97
C ALA A 10 -31.32 -26.44 1.00
N ALA A 11 -32.09 -25.83 0.09
CA ALA A 11 -31.57 -24.83 -0.84
C ALA A 11 -31.29 -23.48 -0.15
N VAL A 12 -32.07 -23.12 0.88
CA VAL A 12 -31.96 -21.84 1.60
C VAL A 12 -30.78 -21.83 2.59
N ILE A 13 -30.37 -23.00 3.11
CA ILE A 13 -29.20 -23.09 4.02
C ILE A 13 -27.87 -23.03 3.25
N CYS A 14 -27.86 -23.34 1.94
CA CYS A 14 -26.67 -23.20 1.10
C CYS A 14 -26.41 -21.76 0.62
N THR A 15 -27.41 -20.87 0.64
CA THR A 15 -27.24 -19.46 0.25
C THR A 15 -26.88 -18.53 1.41
N THR A 16 -27.00 -18.98 2.66
CA THR A 16 -26.68 -18.16 3.85
C THR A 16 -25.40 -18.58 4.58
N ALA A 17 -24.57 -19.44 3.96
CA ALA A 17 -23.14 -19.45 4.25
C ALA A 17 -22.55 -18.13 3.72
N LEU A 18 -22.90 -17.05 4.41
CA LEU A 18 -22.24 -15.76 4.38
C LEU A 18 -20.76 -16.07 4.50
N VAL A 19 -20.11 -15.93 3.36
CA VAL A 19 -18.66 -15.86 3.26
C VAL A 19 -18.29 -14.69 4.16
N SER A 20 -17.95 -14.97 5.42
CA SER A 20 -17.09 -14.08 6.17
C SER A 20 -15.77 -14.12 5.42
N THR A 21 -15.66 -13.33 4.35
CA THR A 21 -14.37 -12.93 3.82
C THR A 21 -13.74 -12.18 4.97
N ALA A 22 -13.00 -12.88 5.82
CA ALA A 22 -11.88 -12.24 6.49
C ALA A 22 -11.11 -11.61 5.33
N ALA A 23 -11.19 -10.29 5.20
CA ALA A 23 -10.44 -9.56 4.20
C ALA A 23 -8.99 -9.98 4.45
N SER A 24 -8.47 -10.82 3.57
CA SER A 24 -7.06 -11.19 3.64
C SER A 24 -6.32 -9.88 3.52
N ALA A 25 -5.46 -9.56 4.49
CA ALA A 25 -4.58 -8.43 4.38
C ALA A 25 -3.85 -8.59 3.03
N VAL A 26 -4.04 -7.62 2.13
CA VAL A 26 -3.30 -7.57 0.88
C VAL A 26 -1.91 -7.07 1.25
N THR A 27 -0.88 -7.82 0.85
CA THR A 27 0.50 -7.38 0.99
C THR A 27 0.93 -6.76 -0.33
N TYR A 28 1.60 -5.62 -0.28
CA TYR A 28 2.17 -4.96 -1.43
C TYR A 28 3.68 -4.89 -1.29
N ASP A 29 4.39 -5.26 -2.35
CA ASP A 29 5.80 -4.96 -2.49
C ASP A 29 5.96 -3.54 -2.99
N VAL A 30 6.87 -2.78 -2.39
CA VAL A 30 7.24 -1.45 -2.87
C VAL A 30 8.36 -1.63 -3.89
N LEU A 31 8.09 -1.33 -5.15
CA LEU A 31 9.06 -1.45 -6.25
C LEU A 31 9.97 -0.22 -6.32
N GLY A 32 9.44 0.94 -5.99
CA GLY A 32 10.17 2.19 -5.95
C GLY A 32 9.28 3.40 -5.75
N GLY A 33 9.78 4.57 -6.12
CA GLY A 33 9.03 5.82 -6.04
C GLY A 33 9.92 7.03 -5.91
N SER A 34 9.32 8.18 -5.63
CA SER A 34 10.03 9.42 -5.34
C SER A 34 9.30 10.27 -4.30
N PHE A 35 10.08 11.07 -3.60
CA PHE A 35 9.61 12.17 -2.78
C PHE A 35 10.19 13.47 -3.29
N VAL A 36 9.33 14.46 -3.39
CA VAL A 36 9.55 15.67 -4.15
C VAL A 36 9.08 16.80 -3.22
N MET A 37 9.96 17.68 -2.70
CA MET A 37 9.53 18.90 -1.98
C MET A 37 10.21 20.20 -2.47
N PRO A 38 9.49 21.34 -2.50
CA PRO A 38 10.08 22.63 -2.81
C PRO A 38 10.96 23.08 -1.63
N LEU A 39 12.18 23.52 -1.94
CA LEU A 39 13.03 24.21 -0.97
C LEU A 39 12.45 25.59 -0.66
N VAL A 40 12.88 26.15 0.47
CA VAL A 40 12.69 27.59 0.71
C VAL A 40 13.31 28.34 -0.46
N SER A 41 12.57 29.29 -1.05
CA SER A 41 13.14 30.18 -2.05
C SER A 41 14.38 30.82 -1.43
N PRO A 42 15.58 30.57 -1.96
CA PRO A 42 16.74 31.32 -1.55
C PRO A 42 16.49 32.79 -1.94
N PRO A 43 17.17 33.75 -1.29
CA PRO A 43 16.99 35.17 -1.56
C PRO A 43 17.29 35.58 -3.02
N ASP A 44 17.81 34.66 -3.83
CA ASP A 44 18.06 34.81 -5.27
C ASP A 44 16.83 34.50 -6.16
N GLY A 45 15.72 34.01 -5.59
CA GLY A 45 14.48 33.72 -6.32
C GLY A 45 14.49 32.43 -7.14
N ASN A 46 15.49 31.55 -6.94
CA ASN A 46 15.51 30.24 -7.58
C ASN A 46 14.82 29.20 -6.67
N ASP A 47 13.57 28.87 -6.94
CA ASP A 47 12.87 27.80 -6.23
C ASP A 47 13.60 26.46 -6.46
N GLY A 48 14.47 26.12 -5.51
CA GLY A 48 15.17 24.84 -5.51
C GLY A 48 14.21 23.72 -5.14
N PHE A 49 14.60 22.49 -5.47
CA PHE A 49 13.77 21.33 -5.22
C PHE A 49 14.59 20.20 -4.62
N VAL A 50 14.00 19.44 -3.69
CA VAL A 50 14.59 18.20 -3.21
C VAL A 50 13.82 17.03 -3.81
N VAL A 51 14.52 16.25 -4.64
CA VAL A 51 14.07 14.94 -5.11
C VAL A 51 14.82 13.86 -4.35
N THR A 52 14.09 12.88 -3.87
CA THR A 52 14.61 11.67 -3.24
C THR A 52 13.96 10.48 -3.91
N ASP A 53 14.76 9.52 -4.39
CA ASP A 53 14.22 8.27 -4.89
C ASP A 53 13.96 7.30 -3.73
N ILE A 54 12.84 6.57 -3.83
CA ILE A 54 12.52 5.45 -2.97
C ILE A 54 13.09 4.21 -3.65
N LEU A 55 14.18 3.66 -3.12
CA LEU A 55 14.79 2.44 -3.64
C LEU A 55 14.11 1.21 -2.99
N GLY A 56 13.16 0.59 -3.71
CA GLY A 56 12.29 -0.48 -3.24
C GLY A 56 12.86 -1.90 -3.29
N VAL A 57 14.17 -2.12 -3.11
CA VAL A 57 14.68 -3.51 -3.11
C VAL A 57 14.35 -4.23 -1.80
N GLY A 58 13.27 -5.02 -1.81
CA GLY A 58 12.94 -6.03 -0.81
C GLY A 58 12.05 -5.57 0.35
N SER A 59 11.22 -4.55 0.14
CA SER A 59 10.39 -3.97 1.19
C SER A 59 8.90 -4.08 0.87
N SER A 60 8.11 -4.57 1.83
CA SER A 60 6.67 -4.83 1.67
C SER A 60 5.85 -4.24 2.81
N TRP A 61 4.60 -3.88 2.54
CA TRP A 61 3.62 -3.48 3.56
C TRP A 61 2.30 -4.23 3.37
N SER A 62 1.44 -4.23 4.38
CA SER A 62 0.15 -4.93 4.34
C SER A 62 -1.01 -4.05 4.79
N GLU A 63 -2.15 -4.19 4.13
CA GLU A 63 -3.34 -3.41 4.44
C GLU A 63 -3.93 -3.73 5.81
N GLY A 64 -4.48 -2.70 6.44
CA GLY A 64 -5.32 -2.83 7.63
C GLY A 64 -4.57 -2.79 8.97
N ALA A 65 -5.35 -2.54 10.03
CA ALA A 65 -4.84 -2.20 11.36
C ALA A 65 -4.18 -3.35 12.16
N ALA A 66 -4.14 -4.57 11.62
CA ALA A 66 -3.52 -5.73 12.29
C ALA A 66 -2.20 -6.16 11.64
N ALA A 67 -1.83 -5.53 10.52
CA ALA A 67 -0.75 -5.97 9.64
C ALA A 67 0.48 -5.04 9.74
N PHE A 68 0.67 -4.44 10.92
CA PHE A 68 1.80 -3.59 11.27
C PHE A 68 2.97 -4.45 11.76
N ASP A 69 4.05 -4.58 10.98
CA ASP A 69 5.30 -5.18 11.49
C ASP A 69 6.27 -4.11 12.03
N GLY A 70 5.94 -2.82 11.90
CA GLY A 70 6.86 -1.74 12.26
C GLY A 70 8.16 -1.74 11.44
N SER A 71 8.16 -2.44 10.29
CA SER A 71 9.30 -2.47 9.38
C SER A 71 9.53 -1.07 8.78
N ALA A 72 10.70 -0.51 9.08
CA ALA A 72 11.12 0.75 8.50
C ALA A 72 11.60 0.53 7.06
N PHE A 73 11.18 1.40 6.16
CA PHE A 73 11.72 1.52 4.81
C PHE A 73 12.90 2.49 4.86
N GLY A 74 14.08 2.02 4.49
CA GLY A 74 15.25 2.88 4.36
C GLY A 74 15.14 3.70 3.08
N GLN A 75 15.02 5.03 3.18
CA GLN A 75 15.14 5.88 2.01
C GLN A 75 16.58 6.26 1.79
N THR A 76 16.97 6.21 0.53
CA THR A 76 18.24 6.73 0.08
C THR A 76 17.96 7.98 -0.74
N ALA A 77 18.03 9.14 -0.09
CA ALA A 77 17.95 10.40 -0.82
C ALA A 77 19.12 10.51 -1.81
N THR A 78 18.87 11.12 -2.96
CA THR A 78 19.87 11.47 -3.95
C THR A 78 19.59 12.87 -4.44
N CYS A 79 20.18 13.88 -3.77
CA CYS A 79 20.23 15.23 -4.31
C CYS A 79 21.15 15.23 -5.55
N LEU A 80 20.56 15.03 -6.73
CA LEU A 80 21.25 15.16 -8.02
C LEU A 80 21.26 16.62 -8.46
N GLY A 81 21.98 17.45 -7.70
CA GLY A 81 22.17 18.86 -8.02
C GLY A 81 20.92 19.71 -7.81
N CYS A 82 21.10 20.84 -7.15
CA CYS A 82 20.26 22.02 -7.36
C CYS A 82 20.41 22.47 -8.83
N GLY A 83 19.71 21.78 -9.75
CA GLY A 83 19.76 22.00 -11.19
C GLY A 83 18.71 21.15 -11.93
N THR A 84 18.23 21.69 -13.06
CA THR A 84 17.08 21.21 -13.84
C THR A 84 17.19 19.73 -14.23
N ILE A 85 16.18 18.92 -13.88
CA ILE A 85 16.11 17.49 -14.22
C ILE A 85 15.58 17.35 -15.66
N ASP A 86 16.35 16.66 -16.51
CA ASP A 86 15.91 16.14 -17.81
C ASP A 86 15.29 14.75 -17.61
N PRO A 87 13.98 14.56 -17.90
CA PRO A 87 13.27 13.30 -17.65
C PRO A 87 13.65 12.14 -18.59
N SER A 88 14.62 12.32 -19.50
CA SER A 88 15.01 11.29 -20.48
C SER A 88 16.30 10.52 -20.15
N ALA A 89 17.03 10.90 -19.11
CA ALA A 89 18.28 10.23 -18.73
C ALA A 89 18.02 9.09 -17.73
N GLY A 90 18.12 7.83 -18.18
CA GLY A 90 18.08 6.66 -17.30
C GLY A 90 19.18 6.70 -16.24
N LEU A 91 18.80 6.73 -14.97
CA LEU A 91 19.70 6.83 -13.83
C LEU A 91 20.07 5.43 -13.31
N SER A 92 21.11 4.83 -13.87
CA SER A 92 21.75 3.64 -13.30
C SER A 92 22.99 4.04 -12.48
N GLY A 93 22.98 3.76 -11.17
CA GLY A 93 24.17 3.81 -10.32
C GLY A 93 24.23 4.92 -9.27
N LEU A 94 23.19 5.07 -8.43
CA LEU A 94 23.20 6.02 -7.33
C LEU A 94 23.29 5.32 -5.97
N GLY A 95 24.47 5.44 -5.35
CA GLY A 95 24.64 5.21 -3.93
C GLY A 95 24.17 6.42 -3.12
N ALA A 96 23.94 6.21 -1.82
CA ALA A 96 23.28 7.16 -0.95
C ALA A 96 23.87 8.57 -0.89
N LEU A 97 23.05 9.59 -1.16
CA LEU A 97 23.36 10.98 -0.81
C LEU A 97 22.37 11.45 0.28
N PRO A 98 22.78 11.43 1.54
CA PRO A 98 21.89 11.67 2.67
C PRO A 98 21.17 13.03 2.60
N PHE A 99 19.91 13.06 3.00
CA PHE A 99 19.09 14.27 3.11
C PHE A 99 19.75 15.22 4.12
N PHE A 100 20.44 16.25 3.61
CA PHE A 100 21.33 17.12 4.40
C PHE A 100 22.29 16.35 5.34
N GLY A 101 22.83 15.21 4.91
CA GLY A 101 23.77 14.43 5.76
C GLY A 101 23.12 13.41 6.72
N GLY A 102 21.78 13.36 6.80
CA GLY A 102 21.04 12.31 7.54
C GLY A 102 20.22 11.38 6.65
N ASN A 103 20.02 10.13 7.10
CA ASN A 103 19.09 9.19 6.46
C ASN A 103 17.65 9.55 6.86
N VAL A 104 16.72 9.39 5.91
CA VAL A 104 15.27 9.44 6.17
C VAL A 104 14.76 8.00 6.22
N THR A 105 13.96 7.67 7.22
CA THR A 105 13.28 6.37 7.31
C THR A 105 11.78 6.59 7.26
N THR A 106 11.06 5.89 6.39
CA THR A 106 9.59 5.92 6.37
C THR A 106 8.99 4.66 6.94
N TYR A 107 7.78 4.75 7.46
CA TYR A 107 7.02 3.64 8.03
C TYR A 107 5.55 4.01 8.16
N PHE A 108 4.71 3.02 8.45
CA PHE A 108 3.34 3.24 8.84
C PHE A 108 3.17 3.09 10.35
N ALA A 109 2.46 4.02 11.00
CA ALA A 109 2.17 3.97 12.43
C ALA A 109 0.70 4.33 12.72
N PRO A 110 0.03 3.59 13.62
CA PRO A 110 -1.35 3.91 14.02
C PRO A 110 -1.43 5.17 14.87
N THR A 111 -0.33 5.61 15.49
CA THR A 111 -0.26 6.87 16.24
C THR A 111 1.17 7.38 16.13
N GLY A 112 1.36 8.52 15.49
CA GLY A 112 2.66 9.17 15.40
C GLY A 112 2.77 10.40 16.29
N VAL A 113 3.68 11.30 15.93
CA VAL A 113 4.01 12.55 16.66
C VAL A 113 2.86 13.53 16.77
N ASP A 114 1.86 13.44 15.90
CA ASP A 114 0.66 14.27 16.00
C ASP A 114 -0.26 13.82 17.15
N GLY A 115 -0.02 12.64 17.75
CA GLY A 115 -0.86 12.05 18.79
C GLY A 115 -2.25 11.66 18.29
N ILE A 116 -2.47 11.66 16.97
CA ILE A 116 -3.74 11.29 16.34
C ILE A 116 -3.66 9.82 15.97
N THR A 117 -4.75 9.09 16.21
CA THR A 117 -4.87 7.72 15.75
C THR A 117 -5.26 7.69 14.28
N HIS A 118 -4.44 7.03 13.46
CA HIS A 118 -4.67 6.84 12.04
C HIS A 118 -5.10 5.41 11.74
N ALA A 119 -5.93 5.26 10.71
CA ALA A 119 -6.21 3.95 10.15
C ALA A 119 -4.94 3.36 9.51
N GLY A 120 -4.83 2.04 9.51
CA GLY A 120 -3.81 1.37 8.72
C GLY A 120 -3.97 1.74 7.24
N PRO A 121 -2.88 1.70 6.47
CA PRO A 121 -2.93 2.07 5.07
C PRO A 121 -3.88 1.16 4.27
N THR A 122 -4.56 1.72 3.26
CA THR A 122 -5.49 0.98 2.39
C THR A 122 -5.37 1.43 0.94
N VAL A 123 -5.57 0.51 0.00
CA VAL A 123 -5.62 0.82 -1.43
C VAL A 123 -6.95 0.33 -2.00
N ASP A 124 -7.71 1.24 -2.60
CA ASP A 124 -8.93 0.95 -3.32
C ASP A 124 -8.71 1.21 -4.81
N VAL A 125 -8.25 0.17 -5.50
CA VAL A 125 -7.98 0.20 -6.95
C VAL A 125 -9.26 0.47 -7.75
N ALA A 126 -10.43 -0.01 -7.26
CA ALA A 126 -11.68 0.15 -7.98
C ALA A 126 -12.15 1.61 -8.01
N ASN A 127 -11.88 2.36 -6.94
CA ASN A 127 -12.19 3.78 -6.83
C ASN A 127 -11.01 4.70 -7.17
N GLY A 128 -9.81 4.15 -7.40
CA GLY A 128 -8.61 4.93 -7.72
C GLY A 128 -8.10 5.74 -6.52
N THR A 129 -8.34 5.28 -5.29
CA THR A 129 -8.05 6.01 -4.06
C THR A 129 -7.30 5.17 -3.06
N ALA A 130 -6.43 5.78 -2.26
CA ALA A 130 -5.73 5.12 -1.16
C ALA A 130 -5.73 6.02 0.09
N ASP A 131 -5.76 5.38 1.26
CA ASP A 131 -5.53 6.04 2.54
C ASP A 131 -4.10 5.75 3.00
N MET A 132 -3.25 6.78 2.94
CA MET A 132 -1.88 6.77 3.42
C MET A 132 -1.73 7.59 4.71
N GLY A 133 -2.81 7.93 5.42
CA GLY A 133 -2.79 8.85 6.57
C GLY A 133 -1.89 8.42 7.72
N SER A 134 -1.60 7.12 7.83
CA SER A 134 -0.65 6.56 8.78
C SER A 134 0.80 6.53 8.30
N PHE A 135 1.14 7.16 7.17
CA PHE A 135 2.51 7.20 6.64
C PHE A 135 3.35 8.28 7.33
N TYR A 136 4.48 7.88 7.91
CA TYR A 136 5.40 8.75 8.63
C TYR A 136 6.79 8.68 8.04
N ALA A 137 7.53 9.77 8.18
CA ALA A 137 8.98 9.81 7.98
C ALA A 137 9.67 10.22 9.27
N ASN A 138 10.83 9.64 9.55
CA ASN A 138 11.74 10.07 10.59
C ASN A 138 13.05 10.52 9.97
N TRP A 139 13.52 11.70 10.39
CA TRP A 139 14.82 12.23 10.01
C TRP A 139 15.48 12.86 11.23
N ASN A 140 16.72 12.45 11.51
CA ASN A 140 17.48 12.90 12.68
C ASN A 140 16.72 12.81 14.01
N GLY A 141 15.90 11.76 14.18
CA GLY A 141 15.11 11.54 15.40
C GLY A 141 13.86 12.41 15.51
N THR A 142 13.58 13.26 14.52
CA THR A 142 12.29 13.96 14.41
C THR A 142 11.41 13.20 13.45
N GLU A 143 10.21 12.84 13.90
CA GLU A 143 9.20 12.21 13.06
C GLU A 143 8.25 13.28 12.49
N PHE A 144 7.76 13.04 11.28
CA PHE A 144 6.85 13.88 10.51
C PHE A 144 5.72 12.98 10.01
N ASN A 145 4.46 13.37 10.26
CA ASN A 145 3.36 12.77 9.53
C ASN A 145 3.47 13.24 8.08
N GLN A 146 3.62 12.29 7.16
CA GLN A 146 3.66 12.57 5.73
C GLN A 146 2.53 11.90 4.94
N GLY A 147 1.54 11.36 5.66
CA GLY A 147 0.39 10.68 5.11
C GLY A 147 -0.67 11.60 4.54
N SER A 148 -1.56 11.02 3.74
CA SER A 148 -2.77 11.66 3.23
C SER A 148 -3.86 10.61 3.03
N THR A 149 -5.09 10.92 3.42
CA THR A 149 -6.27 10.09 3.17
C THR A 149 -6.81 10.23 1.74
N GLY A 150 -6.23 11.16 0.95
CA GLY A 150 -6.62 11.46 -0.42
C GLY A 150 -5.57 11.05 -1.44
N ALA A 151 -4.83 9.96 -1.19
CA ALA A 151 -3.87 9.46 -2.18
C ALA A 151 -4.61 8.93 -3.42
N VAL A 152 -4.06 9.21 -4.59
CA VAL A 152 -4.57 8.75 -5.88
C VAL A 152 -3.87 7.45 -6.26
N VAL A 153 -4.65 6.49 -6.74
CA VAL A 153 -4.16 5.20 -7.25
C VAL A 153 -4.35 5.17 -8.75
N ALA A 154 -3.27 4.91 -9.48
CA ALA A 154 -3.30 4.61 -10.91
C ALA A 154 -2.90 3.15 -11.14
N ASP A 155 -3.75 2.39 -11.84
CA ASP A 155 -3.41 1.06 -12.33
C ASP A 155 -2.62 1.19 -13.65
N ASN A 156 -1.42 0.63 -13.68
CA ASN A 156 -0.52 0.72 -14.83
C ASN A 156 -0.84 -0.33 -15.93
N GLY A 157 -1.74 -1.28 -15.65
CA GLY A 157 -2.17 -2.32 -16.59
C GLY A 157 -1.18 -3.49 -16.76
N ASP A 158 -0.09 -3.49 -16.00
CA ASP A 158 0.95 -4.53 -15.98
C ASP A 158 1.03 -5.29 -14.64
N GLY A 159 0.06 -5.05 -13.75
CA GLY A 159 0.03 -5.63 -12.40
C GLY A 159 0.63 -4.73 -11.32
N THR A 160 1.22 -3.60 -11.71
CA THR A 160 1.73 -2.58 -10.78
C THR A 160 0.73 -1.43 -10.61
N LEU A 161 0.80 -0.77 -9.46
CA LEU A 161 0.01 0.40 -9.11
C LEU A 161 0.94 1.57 -8.77
N THR A 162 0.55 2.77 -9.20
CA THR A 162 1.21 4.02 -8.81
C THR A 162 0.34 4.73 -7.78
N LEU A 163 0.86 4.91 -6.57
CA LEU A 163 0.27 5.76 -5.53
C LEU A 163 0.87 7.16 -5.62
N SER A 164 0.06 8.20 -5.54
CA SER A 164 0.55 9.58 -5.49
C SER A 164 -0.25 10.44 -4.52
N TRP A 165 0.43 11.27 -3.73
CA TRP A 165 -0.24 12.17 -2.79
C TRP A 165 0.59 13.37 -2.38
N ASP A 166 -0.12 14.42 -1.97
CA ASP A 166 0.46 15.62 -1.38
C ASP A 166 0.50 15.47 0.15
N SER A 167 1.55 15.99 0.75
CA SER A 167 1.85 15.84 2.17
C SER A 167 2.29 17.16 2.77
N LEU A 168 1.47 17.75 3.65
CA LEU A 168 1.87 18.92 4.43
C LEU A 168 2.72 18.50 5.61
N ILE A 169 3.99 18.87 5.60
CA ILE A 169 4.90 18.58 6.72
C ILE A 169 4.57 19.52 7.87
N VAL A 170 4.23 18.95 9.03
CA VAL A 170 3.95 19.70 10.25
C VAL A 170 5.11 19.51 11.23
N GLY A 171 5.75 20.62 11.62
CA GLY A 171 6.86 20.61 12.58
C GLY A 171 8.26 20.48 11.97
N GLY A 172 9.27 20.62 12.82
CA GLY A 172 10.70 20.55 12.47
C GLY A 172 11.16 21.58 11.43
N ALA A 173 12.29 21.30 10.78
CA ALA A 173 12.93 22.21 9.82
C ALA A 173 12.15 22.41 8.50
N PHE A 174 11.17 21.55 8.23
CA PHE A 174 10.36 21.57 7.00
C PHE A 174 8.90 21.95 7.25
N GLY A 175 8.56 22.42 8.46
CA GLY A 175 7.20 22.77 8.84
C GLY A 175 6.57 23.78 7.86
N GLY A 176 5.36 23.45 7.38
CA GLY A 176 4.60 24.27 6.44
C GLY A 176 4.98 24.07 4.97
N LYS A 177 5.85 23.09 4.65
CA LYS A 177 6.15 22.70 3.27
C LYS A 177 5.26 21.55 2.82
N THR A 178 4.83 21.59 1.57
CA THR A 178 4.12 20.49 0.92
C THR A 178 5.12 19.65 0.15
N GLY A 179 5.24 18.38 0.50
CA GLY A 179 5.93 17.39 -0.31
C GLY A 179 4.94 16.59 -1.16
N PHE A 180 5.45 16.04 -2.24
CA PHE A 180 4.75 15.25 -3.24
C PHE A 180 5.37 13.86 -3.22
N TRP A 181 4.56 12.85 -3.02
CA TRP A 181 4.98 11.46 -2.99
C TRP A 181 4.47 10.75 -4.23
N THR A 182 5.31 9.87 -4.77
CA THR A 182 4.91 8.87 -5.77
C THR A 182 5.53 7.54 -5.35
N MET A 183 4.76 6.46 -5.35
CA MET A 183 5.22 5.13 -4.96
C MET A 183 4.65 4.08 -5.91
N ASP A 184 5.53 3.26 -6.45
CA ASP A 184 5.16 2.12 -7.30
C ASP A 184 5.10 0.87 -6.43
N ILE A 185 3.96 0.17 -6.49
CA ILE A 185 3.71 -1.03 -5.71
C ILE A 185 3.18 -2.17 -6.57
N GLU A 186 3.37 -3.40 -6.11
CA GLU A 186 2.79 -4.61 -6.71
C GLU A 186 2.07 -5.43 -5.64
N ALA A 187 0.84 -5.84 -5.92
CA ALA A 187 0.08 -6.68 -5.00
C ALA A 187 0.66 -8.10 -5.00
N GLN A 188 1.12 -8.57 -3.83
CA GLN A 188 1.56 -9.94 -3.66
C GLN A 188 0.38 -10.90 -3.86
N ALA A 189 0.55 -11.85 -4.78
CA ALA A 189 -0.44 -12.90 -4.99
C ALA A 189 -0.57 -13.76 -3.73
N VAL A 190 -1.69 -13.63 -3.01
CA VAL A 190 -1.97 -14.47 -1.84
C VAL A 190 -2.20 -15.90 -2.32
N PRO A 191 -1.41 -16.90 -1.88
CA PRO A 191 -1.66 -18.28 -2.22
C PRO A 191 -3.05 -18.68 -1.74
N ILE A 192 -3.94 -19.06 -2.67
CA ILE A 192 -5.27 -19.52 -2.31
C ILE A 192 -5.10 -20.75 -1.40
N PRO A 193 -5.63 -20.73 -0.16
CA PRO A 193 -5.41 -21.81 0.78
C PRO A 193 -5.82 -23.15 0.17
N ALA A 194 -5.04 -24.21 0.41
CA ALA A 194 -5.36 -25.57 -0.01
C ALA A 194 -6.80 -25.98 0.37
N ALA A 195 -7.33 -25.39 1.44
CA ALA A 195 -8.72 -25.55 1.87
C ALA A 195 -9.75 -25.24 0.77
N VAL A 196 -9.53 -24.26 -0.12
CA VAL A 196 -10.48 -23.96 -1.21
C VAL A 196 -10.51 -25.10 -2.22
N TRP A 197 -9.34 -25.65 -2.57
CA TRP A 197 -9.23 -26.82 -3.45
C TRP A 197 -9.79 -28.09 -2.79
N LEU A 198 -9.53 -28.29 -1.50
CA LEU A 198 -10.08 -29.40 -0.73
C LEU A 198 -11.60 -29.30 -0.59
N PHE A 199 -12.12 -28.10 -0.37
CA PHE A 199 -13.55 -27.88 -0.29
C PHE A 199 -14.23 -28.08 -1.64
N GLY A 200 -13.65 -27.56 -2.72
CA GLY A 200 -14.14 -27.76 -4.08
C GLY A 200 -14.14 -29.25 -4.47
N SER A 201 -13.04 -29.95 -4.23
CA SER A 201 -12.92 -31.38 -4.54
C SER A 201 -13.83 -32.25 -3.66
N GLY A 202 -13.95 -31.92 -2.38
CA GLY A 202 -14.87 -32.58 -1.45
C GLY A 202 -16.33 -32.42 -1.84
N LEU A 203 -16.75 -31.23 -2.28
CA LEU A 203 -18.12 -30.97 -2.72
C LEU A 203 -18.46 -31.77 -3.98
N VAL A 204 -17.56 -31.79 -4.98
CA VAL A 204 -17.73 -32.60 -6.20
C VAL A 204 -17.83 -34.09 -5.84
N GLY A 205 -17.01 -34.57 -4.90
CA GLY A 205 -17.08 -35.92 -4.38
C GLY A 205 -18.44 -36.26 -3.76
N LEU A 206 -18.97 -35.36 -2.91
CA LEU A 206 -20.29 -35.52 -2.29
C LEU A 206 -21.43 -35.55 -3.30
N VAL A 207 -21.40 -34.69 -4.32
CA VAL A 207 -22.40 -34.68 -5.41
C VAL A 207 -22.35 -35.98 -6.21
N GLY A 208 -21.15 -36.51 -6.47
CA GLY A 208 -20.96 -37.81 -7.13
C GLY A 208 -21.61 -38.96 -6.36
N ILE A 209 -21.40 -39.01 -5.04
CA ILE A 209 -22.00 -40.03 -4.15
C ILE A 209 -23.53 -39.87 -4.11
N ALA A 210 -24.03 -38.64 -4.03
CA ALA A 210 -25.47 -38.37 -3.98
C ALA A 210 -26.20 -38.81 -5.26
N ARG A 211 -25.57 -38.69 -6.44
CA ARG A 211 -26.13 -39.19 -7.71
C ARG A 211 -26.23 -40.71 -7.74
N ARG A 212 -25.19 -41.43 -7.29
CA ARG A 212 -25.17 -42.90 -7.32
C ARG A 212 -26.30 -43.52 -6.49
N ARG A 213 -26.71 -42.85 -5.40
CA ARG A 213 -27.80 -43.31 -4.53
C ARG A 213 -29.21 -43.11 -5.09
N LYS A 214 -29.40 -42.38 -6.19
CA LYS A 214 -30.72 -42.18 -6.83
C LYS A 214 -31.04 -43.20 -7.92
N THR A 215 -30.06 -44.01 -8.33
CA THR A 215 -30.18 -44.97 -9.44
C THR A 215 -30.24 -46.43 -8.94
N SER A 216 -30.38 -46.63 -7.63
CA SER A 216 -30.66 -47.91 -6.97
C SER A 216 -31.95 -47.79 -6.17
#